data_AF-A0A2T4DPS0-F1
#
_entry.id   AF-A0A2T4DPS0-F1
#
_cell.length_a   1.000
_cell.length_b   1.000
_cell.length_c   1.000
_cell.angle_alpha   90.00
_cell.angle_beta   90.00
_cell.angle_gamma   90.00
#
_symmetry.space_group_name_H-M   'P 1'
#
loop_
_entity.id
_entity.type
_entity.pdbx_description
1 polymer ?
#
loop_
_entity_poly.entity_id
_entity_poly.type
_entity_poly.pdbx_seq_one_letter_code
_entity_poly.pdbx_strand_id
1 'polypeptide(L)'
;MPQKYIFEPSPSLMKSGLFKALAKAFVIQKLHPNTQLFTASDTLKDFPGRSFLLHEIIQVNKKALKKILPDMKVNLSTRNFPMPVADLKKKLGIKDGGEYYIFACTLQDESKRLLLCKKIKNQ
;
A
#
# COMPACT_ATOMS: atom_id res chain seq x y z
N MET A 1 -12.83 2.59 -1.26
CA MET A 1 -11.78 3.49 -1.82
C MET A 1 -10.68 3.69 -0.79
N PRO A 2 -9.41 3.89 -1.18
CA PRO A 2 -8.33 4.26 -0.25
C PRO A 2 -8.64 5.60 0.44
N GLN A 3 -8.34 5.68 1.74
CA GLN A 3 -8.44 6.88 2.57
C GLN A 3 -7.03 7.42 2.89
N LYS A 4 -6.94 8.41 3.79
CA LYS A 4 -5.72 9.16 4.10
C LYS A 4 -4.57 8.28 4.60
N TYR A 5 -4.86 7.25 5.40
CA TYR A 5 -3.84 6.36 5.93
C TYR A 5 -3.99 4.95 5.38
N ILE A 6 -2.84 4.31 5.14
CA ILE A 6 -2.73 2.93 4.68
C ILE A 6 -1.98 2.13 5.74
N PHE A 7 -2.48 0.95 6.06
CA PHE A 7 -1.92 0.07 7.07
C PHE A 7 -1.61 -1.29 6.48
N GLU A 8 -0.40 -1.76 6.74
CA GLU A 8 0.03 -3.10 6.41
C GLU A 8 0.31 -3.88 7.70
N PRO A 9 -0.45 -4.96 7.98
CA PRO A 9 -0.25 -5.75 9.19
C PRO A 9 1.14 -6.39 9.25
N SER A 10 1.60 -6.68 10.46
CA SER A 10 2.82 -7.45 10.69
C SER A 10 2.77 -8.83 10.02
N PRO A 11 3.92 -9.43 9.65
CA PRO A 11 3.96 -10.76 9.05
C PRO A 11 3.22 -11.84 9.85
N SER A 12 3.23 -11.75 11.20
CA SER A 12 2.50 -12.69 12.06
C SER A 12 0.99 -12.59 11.89
N LEU A 13 0.43 -11.38 11.79
CA LEU A 13 -0.99 -11.17 11.50
C LEU A 13 -1.37 -11.56 10.08
N MET A 14 -0.47 -11.36 9.13
CA MET A 14 -0.67 -11.79 7.74
C MET A 14 -0.84 -13.31 7.65
N LYS A 15 -0.11 -14.06 8.50
CA LYS A 15 -0.19 -15.52 8.58
C LYS A 15 -1.40 -16.03 9.38
N SER A 16 -1.84 -15.31 10.41
CA SER A 16 -2.96 -15.75 11.25
C SER A 16 -4.32 -15.63 10.56
N GLY A 17 -4.44 -14.79 9.53
CA GLY A 17 -5.70 -14.58 8.80
C GLY A 17 -6.78 -13.84 9.60
N LEU A 18 -6.45 -13.30 10.79
CA LEU A 18 -7.39 -12.62 11.71
C LEU A 18 -7.76 -11.19 11.24
N PHE A 19 -7.92 -11.00 9.94
CA PHE A 19 -8.15 -9.70 9.31
C PHE A 19 -9.49 -9.06 9.69
N LYS A 20 -10.55 -9.88 9.90
CA LYS A 20 -11.86 -9.37 10.34
C LYS A 20 -11.80 -8.80 11.77
N ALA A 21 -11.12 -9.53 12.66
CA ALA A 21 -10.91 -9.08 14.04
C ALA A 21 -10.05 -7.81 14.08
N LEU A 22 -8.97 -7.76 13.30
CA LEU A 22 -8.12 -6.58 13.17
C LEU A 22 -8.90 -5.36 12.66
N ALA A 23 -9.70 -5.54 11.60
CA ALA A 23 -10.55 -4.49 11.04
C ALA A 23 -11.52 -3.92 12.07
N LYS A 24 -12.16 -4.79 12.87
CA LYS A 24 -13.09 -4.40 13.92
C LYS A 24 -12.38 -3.69 15.09
N ALA A 25 -11.25 -4.22 15.55
CA ALA A 25 -10.52 -3.69 16.71
C ALA A 25 -9.98 -2.27 16.46
N PHE A 26 -9.50 -1.99 15.25
CA PHE A 26 -8.94 -0.70 14.88
C PHE A 26 -9.91 0.20 14.09
N VAL A 27 -11.15 -0.25 13.86
CA VAL A 27 -12.16 0.46 13.06
C VAL A 27 -11.64 0.87 11.68
N ILE A 28 -11.02 -0.09 10.97
CA ILE A 28 -10.40 0.10 9.66
C ILE A 28 -11.04 -0.76 8.58
N GLN A 29 -10.89 -0.33 7.34
CA GLN A 29 -11.48 -0.99 6.19
C GLN A 29 -10.41 -1.65 5.34
N LYS A 30 -10.70 -2.83 4.76
CA LYS A 30 -9.81 -3.44 3.75
C LYS A 30 -9.94 -2.70 2.43
N LEU A 31 -8.82 -2.51 1.73
CA LEU A 31 -8.82 -1.94 0.38
C LEU A 31 -9.56 -2.82 -0.64
N HIS A 32 -9.57 -4.14 -0.41
CA HIS A 32 -10.30 -5.16 -1.16
C HIS A 32 -10.28 -6.47 -0.32
N PRO A 33 -11.27 -7.39 -0.43
CA PRO A 33 -11.28 -8.65 0.34
C PRO A 33 -9.98 -9.46 0.26
N ASN A 34 -9.35 -9.53 -0.91
CA ASN A 34 -8.09 -10.23 -1.16
C ASN A 34 -6.84 -9.35 -0.99
N THR A 35 -7.00 -8.03 -0.85
CA THR A 35 -5.87 -7.12 -0.61
C THR A 35 -5.63 -7.02 0.89
N GLN A 36 -4.51 -7.53 1.36
CA GLN A 36 -4.09 -7.49 2.77
C GLN A 36 -3.50 -6.11 3.14
N LEU A 37 -4.22 -5.05 2.81
CA LEU A 37 -3.96 -3.67 3.18
C LEU A 37 -5.26 -3.05 3.68
N PHE A 38 -5.11 -2.20 4.68
CA PHE A 38 -6.24 -1.53 5.33
C PHE A 38 -6.10 -0.02 5.18
N THR A 39 -7.20 0.70 5.41
CA THR A 39 -7.25 2.15 5.31
C THR A 39 -8.18 2.77 6.35
N ALA A 40 -7.85 4.00 6.76
CA ALA A 40 -8.62 4.82 7.68
C ALA A 40 -8.42 6.32 7.36
N SER A 41 -9.33 7.16 7.85
CA SER A 41 -9.19 8.63 7.81
C SER A 41 -8.17 9.14 8.83
N ASP A 42 -8.01 8.44 9.95
CA ASP A 42 -7.18 8.85 11.10
C ASP A 42 -5.97 7.94 11.31
N THR A 43 -4.95 8.46 12.00
CA THR A 43 -3.80 7.64 12.41
C THR A 43 -4.20 6.67 13.50
N LEU A 44 -3.53 5.51 13.53
CA LEU A 44 -3.72 4.52 14.57
C LEU A 44 -2.49 4.39 15.45
N LYS A 45 -2.70 4.63 16.74
CA LYS A 45 -1.72 4.29 17.77
C LYS A 45 -1.64 2.77 17.91
N ASP A 46 -0.43 2.26 18.17
CA ASP A 46 -0.16 0.84 18.44
C ASP A 46 -0.65 -0.15 17.38
N PHE A 47 -0.84 0.30 16.13
CA PHE A 47 -1.20 -0.62 15.04
C PHE A 47 -0.10 -1.69 14.87
N PRO A 48 -0.45 -2.99 14.93
CA PRO A 48 0.52 -4.10 14.92
C PRO A 48 1.05 -4.37 13.51
N GLY A 49 1.83 -3.43 12.98
CA GLY A 49 2.34 -3.45 11.61
C GLY A 49 2.98 -2.12 11.22
N ARG A 50 2.84 -1.75 9.95
CA ARG A 50 3.38 -0.52 9.39
C ARG A 50 2.24 0.41 8.98
N SER A 51 2.40 1.69 9.30
CA SER A 51 1.45 2.74 8.92
C SER A 51 2.09 3.70 7.93
N PHE A 52 1.28 4.19 7.00
CA PHE A 52 1.71 5.06 5.93
C PHE A 52 0.67 6.16 5.69
N LEU A 53 1.15 7.36 5.36
CA LEU A 53 0.33 8.43 4.81
C LEU A 53 0.22 8.24 3.30
N LEU A 54 -1.00 8.20 2.76
CA LEU A 54 -1.26 8.15 1.33
C LEU A 54 -1.02 9.54 0.74
N HIS A 55 -0.14 9.63 -0.26
CA HIS A 55 0.09 10.85 -1.02
C HIS A 55 -0.71 10.86 -2.33
N GLU A 56 -0.63 9.78 -3.11
CA GLU A 56 -1.22 9.73 -4.44
C GLU A 56 -1.75 8.33 -4.79
N ILE A 57 -2.84 8.28 -5.55
CA ILE A 57 -3.38 7.07 -6.17
C ILE A 57 -3.12 7.15 -7.67
N ILE A 58 -2.19 6.35 -8.17
CA ILE A 58 -1.68 6.47 -9.53
C ILE A 58 -2.14 5.27 -10.36
N GLN A 59 -2.49 5.52 -11.63
CA GLN A 59 -2.65 4.43 -12.59
C GLN A 59 -1.32 3.68 -12.77
N VAL A 60 -1.39 2.39 -13.11
CA VAL A 60 -0.18 1.56 -13.34
C VAL A 60 0.47 1.95 -14.67
N ASN A 61 1.16 3.08 -14.68
CA ASN A 61 1.73 3.70 -15.87
C ASN A 61 3.05 4.40 -15.51
N LYS A 62 4.11 4.09 -16.28
CA LYS A 62 5.46 4.64 -16.07
C LYS A 62 5.52 6.17 -16.21
N LYS A 63 4.82 6.75 -17.20
CA LYS A 63 4.81 8.21 -17.42
C LYS A 63 4.10 8.93 -16.27
N ALA A 64 2.96 8.40 -15.82
CA ALA A 64 2.22 8.95 -14.68
C ALA A 64 3.07 8.91 -13.40
N LEU A 65 3.72 7.77 -13.13
CA LEU A 65 4.61 7.63 -11.97
C LEU A 65 5.81 8.60 -12.06
N LYS A 66 6.48 8.68 -13.21
CA LYS A 66 7.65 9.55 -13.38
C LYS A 66 7.34 11.04 -13.23
N LYS A 67 6.11 11.47 -13.55
CA LYS A 67 5.67 12.86 -13.33
C LYS A 67 5.63 13.21 -11.85
N ILE A 68 5.30 12.26 -10.99
CA ILE A 68 5.16 12.45 -9.54
C ILE A 68 6.48 12.14 -8.82
N LEU A 69 7.23 11.13 -9.30
CA LEU A 69 8.49 10.68 -8.74
C LEU A 69 9.58 10.59 -9.84
N PRO A 70 10.24 11.72 -10.17
CA PRO A 70 11.17 11.79 -11.32
C PRO A 70 12.42 10.90 -11.24
N ASP A 71 12.94 10.69 -10.03
CA ASP A 71 14.15 9.88 -9.79
C ASP A 71 13.89 8.37 -9.82
N MET A 72 12.60 7.99 -9.80
CA MET A 72 12.08 6.63 -9.77
C MET A 72 12.61 5.78 -8.60
N LYS A 73 13.12 6.38 -7.52
CA LYS A 73 13.62 5.66 -6.34
C LYS A 73 12.49 5.46 -5.33
N VAL A 74 11.99 4.22 -5.24
CA VAL A 74 10.87 3.90 -4.34
C VAL A 74 10.85 2.43 -3.94
N ASN A 75 10.43 2.18 -2.69
CA ASN A 75 10.22 0.83 -2.19
C ASN A 75 8.91 0.25 -2.76
N LEU A 76 8.98 -0.81 -3.56
CA LEU A 76 7.80 -1.42 -4.19
C LEU A 76 7.36 -2.70 -3.47
N SER A 77 6.07 -2.83 -3.22
CA SER A 77 5.43 -4.07 -2.77
C SER A 77 4.14 -4.32 -3.55
N THR A 78 3.80 -5.59 -3.79
CA THR A 78 2.55 -6.00 -4.44
C THR A 78 1.61 -6.68 -3.45
N ARG A 79 0.31 -6.41 -3.53
CA ARG A 79 -0.74 -7.06 -2.73
C ARG A 79 -1.95 -7.32 -3.62
N ASN A 80 -2.31 -8.59 -3.84
CA ASN A 80 -3.39 -8.96 -4.75
C ASN A 80 -3.24 -8.26 -6.13
N PHE A 81 -2.10 -8.50 -6.77
CA PHE A 81 -1.72 -7.88 -8.04
C PHE A 81 -1.14 -8.95 -8.97
N PRO A 82 -1.48 -8.97 -10.27
CA PRO A 82 -1.17 -10.09 -11.17
C PRO A 82 0.29 -10.15 -11.63
N MET A 83 1.14 -9.23 -11.17
CA MET A 83 2.52 -9.11 -11.61
C MET A 83 3.46 -9.17 -10.41
N PRO A 84 4.53 -9.99 -10.45
CA PRO A 84 5.57 -9.99 -9.43
C PRO A 84 6.28 -8.64 -9.29
N VAL A 85 6.86 -8.40 -8.11
CA VAL A 85 7.57 -7.13 -7.81
C VAL A 85 8.70 -6.88 -8.81
N ALA A 86 9.49 -7.91 -9.17
CA ALA A 86 10.63 -7.77 -10.08
C ALA A 86 10.20 -7.30 -11.49
N ASP A 87 9.17 -7.93 -12.05
CA ASP A 87 8.63 -7.57 -13.36
C ASP A 87 8.00 -6.19 -13.35
N LEU A 88 7.27 -5.86 -12.27
CA LEU A 88 6.64 -4.56 -12.12
C LEU A 88 7.68 -3.43 -11.97
N LYS A 89 8.77 -3.68 -11.24
CA LYS A 89 9.92 -2.75 -11.17
C LYS A 89 10.49 -2.49 -12.56
N LYS A 90 10.78 -3.54 -13.33
CA LYS A 90 11.32 -3.43 -14.70
C LYS A 90 10.36 -2.66 -15.61
N LYS A 91 9.07 -2.99 -15.57
CA LYS A 91 8.01 -2.33 -16.36
C LYS A 91 7.89 -0.84 -16.05
N LEU A 92 7.91 -0.48 -14.76
CA LEU A 92 7.79 0.92 -14.34
C LEU A 92 9.13 1.67 -14.39
N GLY A 93 10.27 0.98 -14.45
CA GLY A 93 11.60 1.58 -14.34
C GLY A 93 11.93 2.06 -12.93
N ILE A 94 11.42 1.37 -11.91
CA ILE A 94 11.65 1.68 -10.49
C ILE A 94 13.06 1.24 -10.10
N LYS A 95 13.72 2.09 -9.32
CA LYS A 95 14.98 1.83 -8.61
C LYS A 95 14.68 1.63 -7.13
N ASP A 96 15.45 0.77 -6.48
CA ASP A 96 15.30 0.52 -5.05
C ASP A 96 15.74 1.71 -4.19
N GLY A 97 15.14 1.84 -3.01
CA GLY A 97 15.43 2.87 -2.01
C GLY A 97 14.48 4.05 -2.05
N GLY A 98 14.89 5.16 -1.42
CA GLY A 98 14.07 6.35 -1.23
C GLY A 98 13.16 6.27 0.00
N GLU A 99 12.49 7.38 0.29
CA GLU A 99 11.62 7.51 1.48
C GLU A 99 10.18 7.05 1.24
N TYR A 100 9.80 6.95 -0.03
CA TYR A 100 8.46 6.57 -0.45
C TYR A 100 8.31 5.05 -0.57
N TYR A 101 7.06 4.62 -0.46
CA TYR A 101 6.62 3.25 -0.65
C TYR A 101 5.50 3.24 -1.68
N ILE A 102 5.53 2.30 -2.60
CA ILE A 102 4.40 2.00 -3.47
C ILE A 102 3.83 0.65 -3.11
N PHE A 103 2.52 0.64 -2.85
CA PHE A 103 1.73 -0.58 -2.85
C PHE A 103 1.00 -0.70 -4.19
N ALA A 104 1.41 -1.66 -5.01
CA ALA A 104 0.66 -2.05 -6.19
C ALA A 104 -0.41 -3.07 -5.78
N CYS A 105 -1.68 -2.69 -5.90
CA CYS A 105 -2.79 -3.52 -5.42
C CYS A 105 -4.06 -3.39 -6.26
N THR A 106 -4.96 -4.34 -6.06
CA THR A 106 -6.35 -4.27 -6.54
C THR A 106 -7.23 -3.64 -5.46
N LEU A 107 -8.09 -2.70 -5.87
CA LEU A 107 -9.06 -2.02 -5.02
C LEU A 107 -10.44 -2.70 -5.10
N GLN A 108 -11.38 -2.27 -4.25
CA GLN A 108 -12.77 -2.75 -4.21
C GLN A 108 -13.52 -2.70 -5.54
N ASP A 109 -13.16 -1.78 -6.44
CA ASP A 109 -13.74 -1.64 -7.78
C ASP A 109 -13.01 -2.50 -8.83
N GLU A 110 -12.24 -3.50 -8.39
CA GLU A 110 -11.36 -4.35 -9.21
C GLU A 110 -10.25 -3.60 -9.98
N SER A 111 -10.13 -2.29 -9.75
CA SER A 111 -9.11 -1.49 -10.41
C SER A 111 -7.73 -1.75 -9.81
N LYS A 112 -6.73 -1.79 -10.70
CA LYS A 112 -5.32 -1.95 -10.35
C LYS A 112 -4.69 -0.57 -10.23
N ARG A 113 -4.11 -0.27 -9.07
CA ARG A 113 -3.56 1.06 -8.74
C ARG A 113 -2.20 0.94 -8.05
N LEU A 114 -1.44 2.02 -8.10
CA LEU A 114 -0.24 2.25 -7.32
C LEU A 114 -0.59 3.26 -6.22
N LEU A 115 -0.46 2.87 -4.95
CA LEU A 115 -0.62 3.78 -3.82
C LEU A 115 0.76 4.28 -3.42
N LEU A 116 1.05 5.54 -3.72
CA LEU A 116 2.29 6.19 -3.30
C LEU A 116 2.11 6.72 -1.89
N CYS A 117 2.91 6.21 -0.96
CA CYS A 117 2.79 6.51 0.45
C CYS A 117 4.14 6.85 1.08
N LYS A 118 4.12 7.59 2.20
CA LYS A 118 5.28 7.80 3.06
C LYS A 118 5.06 7.10 4.40
N LYS A 119 6.07 6.36 4.86
CA LYS A 119 5.98 5.66 6.15
C LYS A 119 5.92 6.69 7.28
N ILE A 120 5.00 6.50 8.23
CA ILE A 120 4.88 7.33 9.42
C ILE A 120 5.27 6.51 10.66
N LYS A 121 5.73 7.20 11.71
CA LYS A 121 5.87 6.58 13.04
C LYS A 121 4.51 6.62 13.72
N ASN A 122 4.07 5.48 14.25
CA ASN A 122 2.93 5.46 15.15
C ASN A 122 3.36 6.18 16.44
N GLN A 123 2.57 7.17 16.88
CA GLN A 123 2.74 7.86 18.18
C GLN A 123 1.68 7.37 19.16
#